data_AF-A0A0N8K7B2-F1
#
_entry.id   AF-A0A0N8K7B2-F1
#
_cell.length_a   1.000
_cell.length_b   1.000
_cell.length_c   1.000
_cell.angle_alpha   90.00
_cell.angle_beta   90.00
_cell.angle_gamma   90.00
#
_symmetry.space_group_name_H-M   'P 1'
#
loop_
_entity.id
_entity.type
_entity.pdbx_description
1 polymer ?
#
loop_
_entity_poly.entity_id
_entity_poly.type
_entity_poly.pdbx_seq_one_letter_code
_entity_poly.pdbx_strand_id
1 'polypeptide(L)'
;MFVLAAMLLAAPALAEDEKYVFEAELIHAPVPLYTFDWKQVWPRGMVPDADTIAGCASRVAFGDWRFTPNLEDEYADPWWLRVRNYGVFHCAANLLEADEREELGEGEFSRGLFAMIGEGSTDGRAWELWVLQKGFVPGSAYVLLAREAEGGDLVRRFTILQRRCPRGSVREASGMDVWTTRYCAVESRAELLALAKRMLREKPLGTLERVEDTNEEGPDTEASDPSD
;
A
#
# COMPACT_ATOMS: atom_id res chain seq x y z
N MET A 1 -61.77 -29.99 11.50
CA MET A 1 -60.52 -30.67 11.12
C MET A 1 -59.59 -29.59 10.58
N PHE A 2 -58.57 -29.22 11.36
CA PHE A 2 -57.74 -28.03 11.13
C PHE A 2 -56.76 -28.23 9.97
N VAL A 3 -56.70 -27.24 9.08
CA VAL A 3 -55.73 -27.12 7.99
C VAL A 3 -54.41 -26.62 8.58
N LEU A 4 -53.36 -27.45 8.53
CA LEU A 4 -52.01 -27.06 8.94
C LEU A 4 -51.31 -26.42 7.73
N ALA A 5 -51.21 -25.09 7.72
CA ALA A 5 -50.45 -24.35 6.74
C ALA A 5 -48.95 -24.49 7.04
N ALA A 6 -48.22 -25.13 6.14
CA ALA A 6 -46.75 -25.17 6.17
C ALA A 6 -46.20 -23.81 5.74
N MET A 7 -45.66 -23.04 6.68
CA MET A 7 -44.86 -21.85 6.36
C MET A 7 -43.49 -22.29 5.85
N LEU A 8 -43.28 -22.12 4.55
CA LEU A 8 -41.96 -22.11 3.93
C LEU A 8 -41.21 -20.86 4.42
N LEU A 9 -40.31 -21.04 5.39
CA LEU A 9 -39.28 -20.05 5.73
C LEU A 9 -38.25 -20.01 4.60
N ALA A 10 -38.53 -19.22 3.56
CA ALA A 10 -37.50 -18.77 2.65
C ALA A 10 -36.66 -17.71 3.38
N ALA A 11 -35.47 -18.10 3.84
CA ALA A 11 -34.48 -17.14 4.30
C ALA A 11 -34.03 -16.28 3.10
N PRO A 12 -33.95 -14.94 3.24
CA PRO A 12 -33.36 -14.11 2.21
C PRO A 12 -31.85 -14.32 2.25
N ALA A 13 -31.35 -15.24 1.44
CA ALA A 13 -29.98 -15.17 0.97
C ALA A 13 -29.94 -14.06 -0.09
N LEU A 14 -29.35 -12.90 0.24
CA LEU A 14 -28.84 -11.82 -0.64
C LEU A 14 -29.05 -10.44 0.02
N ALA A 15 -28.07 -9.96 0.77
CA ALA A 15 -27.99 -8.54 1.15
C ALA A 15 -26.57 -8.07 1.57
N GLU A 16 -25.49 -8.69 1.08
CA GLU A 16 -24.13 -8.27 1.45
C GLU A 16 -23.35 -7.49 0.38
N ASP A 17 -23.76 -7.47 -0.90
CA ASP A 17 -22.95 -6.87 -1.97
C ASP A 17 -23.32 -5.43 -2.39
N GLU A 18 -24.27 -4.77 -1.74
CA GLU A 18 -24.62 -3.36 -2.05
C GLU A 18 -23.85 -2.30 -1.23
N LYS A 19 -22.76 -2.65 -0.54
CA LYS A 19 -22.04 -1.67 0.31
C LYS A 19 -20.74 -1.11 -0.27
N TYR A 20 -20.27 -1.67 -1.38
CA TYR A 20 -18.98 -1.35 -1.97
C TYR A 20 -19.12 -1.17 -3.49
N VAL A 21 -18.18 -0.46 -4.09
CA VAL A 21 -18.04 -0.32 -5.54
C VAL A 21 -16.69 -0.90 -5.92
N PHE A 22 -16.65 -1.72 -6.97
CA PHE A 22 -15.44 -2.35 -7.47
C PHE A 22 -14.88 -1.51 -8.60
N GLU A 23 -13.97 -0.58 -8.30
CA GLU A 23 -13.18 0.14 -9.28
C GLU A 23 -11.81 0.47 -8.68
N ALA A 24 -10.79 0.64 -9.52
CA ALA A 24 -9.39 0.84 -9.16
C ALA A 24 -9.17 2.21 -8.49
N GLU A 25 -9.63 2.38 -7.26
CA GLU A 25 -9.61 3.67 -6.57
C GLU A 25 -8.31 3.92 -5.80
N LEU A 26 -7.81 5.15 -5.89
CA LEU A 26 -6.73 5.67 -5.04
C LEU A 26 -7.28 5.86 -3.62
N ILE A 27 -6.65 5.25 -2.61
CA ILE A 27 -6.95 5.56 -1.21
C ILE A 27 -6.22 6.86 -0.87
N HIS A 28 -6.94 7.86 -0.39
CA HIS A 28 -6.38 9.20 -0.20
C HIS A 28 -6.83 9.82 1.12
N ALA A 29 -5.92 10.57 1.74
CA ALA A 29 -6.20 11.44 2.88
C ALA A 29 -5.72 12.87 2.57
N PRO A 30 -6.47 13.91 2.98
CA PRO A 30 -6.08 15.30 2.75
C PRO A 30 -4.81 15.71 3.50
N VAL A 31 -4.42 14.94 4.52
CA VAL A 31 -3.15 15.08 5.23
C VAL A 31 -2.53 13.70 5.46
N PRO A 32 -1.19 13.61 5.57
CA PRO A 32 -0.49 12.37 5.91
C PRO A 32 -0.99 11.78 7.23
N LEU A 33 -1.36 10.50 7.23
CA LEU A 33 -1.84 9.78 8.40
C LEU A 33 -0.68 9.22 9.24
N TYR A 34 0.47 8.98 8.62
CA TYR A 34 1.68 8.51 9.27
C TYR A 34 2.81 9.54 9.10
N THR A 35 3.43 9.88 10.22
CA THR A 35 4.56 10.81 10.33
C THR A 35 5.74 10.10 10.98
N PHE A 36 6.87 10.80 11.12
CA PHE A 36 8.04 10.29 11.83
C PHE A 36 7.80 9.94 13.31
N ASP A 37 6.69 10.40 13.91
CA ASP A 37 6.31 10.01 15.28
C ASP A 37 5.73 8.59 15.36
N TRP A 38 5.37 7.99 14.22
CA TRP A 38 4.90 6.61 14.19
C TRP A 38 6.08 5.64 14.33
N LYS A 39 6.13 4.91 15.44
CA LYS A 39 7.26 4.02 15.79
C LYS A 39 7.58 2.96 14.73
N GLN A 40 6.60 2.62 13.90
CA GLN A 40 6.69 1.58 12.88
C GLN A 40 6.72 2.17 11.45
N VAL A 41 7.13 3.42 11.30
CA VAL A 41 7.47 4.02 9.99
C VAL A 41 8.90 3.66 9.59
N TRP A 42 9.10 3.45 8.29
CA TRP A 42 10.35 3.09 7.65
C TRP A 42 10.52 3.82 6.31
N PRO A 43 11.75 4.20 5.93
CA PRO A 43 12.96 4.12 6.75
C PRO A 43 12.89 5.08 7.96
N ARG A 44 13.73 4.85 8.96
CA ARG A 44 13.81 5.69 10.17
C ARG A 44 15.25 5.93 10.60
N GLY A 45 15.49 7.01 11.33
CA GLY A 45 16.80 7.33 11.88
C GLY A 45 17.31 6.20 12.79
N MET A 46 18.57 5.86 12.64
CA MET A 46 19.29 5.05 13.63
C MET A 46 19.47 5.86 14.91
N VAL A 47 19.41 5.20 16.07
CA VAL A 47 19.79 5.84 17.33
C VAL A 47 21.31 5.98 17.32
N PRO A 48 21.88 7.19 17.50
CA PRO A 48 23.32 7.36 17.54
C PRO A 48 23.94 6.51 18.65
N ASP A 49 25.01 5.80 18.33
CA ASP A 49 25.88 5.11 19.29
C ASP A 49 27.31 5.62 19.16
N ALA A 50 28.27 4.99 19.84
CA ALA A 50 29.66 5.45 19.85
C ALA A 50 30.31 5.50 18.45
N ASP A 51 29.80 4.70 17.51
CA ASP A 51 30.38 4.51 16.19
C ASP A 51 29.47 5.05 15.05
N THR A 52 28.20 5.38 15.35
CA THR A 52 27.21 5.84 14.36
C THR A 52 26.81 7.30 14.60
N ILE A 53 27.29 8.20 13.74
CA ILE A 53 26.98 9.64 13.81
C ILE A 53 25.61 9.96 13.19
N ALA A 54 25.28 9.33 12.06
CA ALA A 54 24.00 9.45 11.36
C ALA A 54 23.76 8.25 10.44
N GLY A 55 22.50 7.87 10.23
CA GLY A 55 22.14 6.76 9.36
C GLY A 55 20.65 6.42 9.40
N CYS A 56 20.19 5.67 8.41
CA CYS A 56 18.81 5.22 8.32
C CYS A 56 18.72 3.69 8.36
N ALA A 57 17.88 3.17 9.25
CA ALA A 57 17.47 1.77 9.24
C ALA A 57 16.19 1.62 8.42
N SER A 58 16.06 0.51 7.71
CA SER A 58 14.83 0.14 7.01
C SER A 58 14.50 -1.33 7.24
N ARG A 59 13.22 -1.63 7.47
CA ARG A 59 12.69 -2.99 7.36
C ARG A 59 12.29 -3.34 5.94
N VAL A 60 12.20 -2.38 5.03
CA VAL A 60 11.87 -2.62 3.61
C VAL A 60 13.14 -2.48 2.78
N ALA A 61 13.43 -3.49 1.96
CA ALA A 61 14.59 -3.46 1.09
C ALA A 61 14.53 -2.30 0.08
N PHE A 62 15.63 -1.59 -0.07
CA PHE A 62 15.82 -0.64 -1.17
C PHE A 62 16.14 -1.37 -2.49
N GLY A 63 15.96 -0.68 -3.60
CA GLY A 63 16.19 -1.18 -4.96
C GLY A 63 14.91 -1.22 -5.79
N ASP A 64 14.93 -2.01 -6.84
CA ASP A 64 13.82 -2.14 -7.78
C ASP A 64 12.85 -3.21 -7.32
N TRP A 65 11.57 -2.89 -7.43
CA TRP A 65 10.45 -3.75 -7.11
C TRP A 65 9.55 -3.86 -8.32
N ARG A 66 9.04 -5.06 -8.55
CA ARG A 66 8.08 -5.35 -9.61
C ARG A 66 6.73 -5.68 -9.01
N PHE A 67 5.70 -4.99 -9.44
CA PHE A 67 4.33 -5.43 -9.23
C PHE A 67 3.95 -6.47 -10.28
N THR A 68 3.48 -7.62 -9.80
CA THR A 68 2.88 -8.65 -10.63
C THR A 68 1.39 -8.74 -10.30
N PRO A 69 0.50 -8.39 -11.23
CA PRO A 69 -0.94 -8.41 -10.99
C PRO A 69 -1.44 -9.83 -10.78
N ASN A 70 -2.61 -9.93 -10.15
CA ASN A 70 -3.34 -11.18 -10.08
C ASN A 70 -3.79 -11.61 -11.48
N LEU A 71 -3.57 -12.87 -11.87
CA LEU A 71 -3.94 -13.37 -13.20
C LEU A 71 -5.44 -13.35 -13.50
N GLU A 72 -6.29 -13.25 -12.48
CA GLU A 72 -7.74 -13.10 -12.67
C GLU A 72 -8.17 -11.62 -12.74
N ASP A 73 -7.26 -10.66 -12.59
CA ASP A 73 -7.53 -9.24 -12.78
C ASP A 73 -7.10 -8.85 -14.20
N GLU A 74 -8.05 -8.89 -15.15
CA GLU A 74 -7.79 -8.65 -16.57
C GLU A 74 -7.46 -7.18 -16.90
N TYR A 75 -7.63 -6.26 -15.94
CA TYR A 75 -7.40 -4.82 -16.11
C TYR A 75 -6.16 -4.33 -15.38
N ALA A 76 -5.46 -5.19 -14.64
CA ALA A 76 -4.28 -4.81 -13.89
C ALA A 76 -3.01 -5.04 -14.71
N ASP A 77 -2.30 -3.96 -15.01
CA ASP A 77 -1.00 -4.02 -15.67
C ASP A 77 0.14 -4.14 -14.65
N PRO A 78 1.22 -4.87 -14.98
CA PRO A 78 2.44 -4.85 -14.19
C PRO A 78 3.09 -3.46 -14.24
N TRP A 79 3.75 -3.06 -13.16
CA TRP A 79 4.51 -1.82 -13.06
C TRP A 79 5.75 -2.02 -12.19
N TRP A 80 6.65 -1.05 -12.24
CA TRP A 80 7.90 -1.03 -11.51
C TRP A 80 7.96 0.11 -10.51
N LEU A 81 8.67 -0.14 -9.40
CA LEU A 81 8.92 0.81 -8.34
C LEU A 81 10.36 0.75 -7.91
N ARG A 82 11.07 1.87 -7.99
CA ARG A 82 12.38 2.03 -7.38
C ARG A 82 12.24 2.69 -6.02
N VAL A 83 12.68 2.00 -4.98
CA VAL A 83 12.73 2.53 -3.62
C VAL A 83 14.18 2.87 -3.28
N ARG A 84 14.48 4.17 -3.15
CA ARG A 84 15.78 4.67 -2.73
C ARG A 84 15.68 5.31 -1.36
N ASN A 85 16.79 5.30 -0.60
CA ASN A 85 16.89 6.14 0.59
C ASN A 85 17.06 7.60 0.15
N TYR A 86 16.31 8.52 0.75
CA TYR A 86 16.45 9.95 0.47
C TYR A 86 17.81 10.51 0.95
N GLY A 87 18.39 9.99 2.04
CA GLY A 87 19.74 10.37 2.46
C GLY A 87 20.13 9.92 3.87
N VAL A 88 21.25 10.44 4.36
CA VAL A 88 21.84 10.08 5.67
C VAL A 88 21.19 10.82 6.84
N PHE A 89 20.68 12.04 6.62
CA PHE A 89 20.11 12.90 7.67
C PHE A 89 18.57 12.92 7.71
N HIS A 90 17.92 12.60 6.59
CA HIS A 90 16.48 12.58 6.46
C HIS A 90 16.04 11.21 5.94
N CYS A 91 15.56 10.36 6.85
CA CYS A 91 15.11 9.02 6.50
C CYS A 91 13.72 9.09 5.88
N ALA A 92 13.66 9.08 4.55
CA ALA A 92 12.44 8.91 3.77
C ALA A 92 12.73 7.99 2.57
N ALA A 93 11.69 7.45 1.96
CA ALA A 93 11.82 6.73 0.71
C ALA A 93 11.61 7.69 -0.47
N ASN A 94 12.57 7.75 -1.37
CA ASN A 94 12.37 8.24 -2.72
C ASN A 94 11.77 7.11 -3.54
N LEU A 95 10.64 7.39 -4.18
CA LEU A 95 9.87 6.45 -4.98
C LEU A 95 9.89 6.94 -6.42
N LEU A 96 10.31 6.07 -7.34
CA LEU A 96 10.13 6.29 -8.78
C LEU A 96 9.28 5.16 -9.34
N GLU A 97 8.19 5.50 -10.02
CA GLU A 97 7.25 4.54 -10.61
C GLU A 97 7.30 4.63 -12.15
N ALA A 98 7.28 3.48 -12.82
CA ALA A 98 7.27 3.40 -14.29
C ALA A 98 6.61 2.09 -14.75
N ASP A 99 6.14 2.04 -15.99
CA ASP A 99 5.56 0.82 -16.57
C ASP A 99 6.65 -0.20 -16.93
N GLU A 100 7.82 0.28 -17.37
CA GLU A 100 9.00 -0.52 -17.69
C GLU A 100 10.14 -0.28 -16.70
N ARG A 101 11.01 -1.29 -16.50
CA ARG A 101 12.08 -1.21 -15.51
C ARG A 101 13.12 -0.17 -15.88
N GLU A 102 13.45 -0.12 -17.16
CA GLU A 102 14.50 0.70 -17.75
C GLU A 102 14.16 2.19 -17.62
N GLU A 103 12.87 2.52 -17.54
CA GLU A 103 12.34 3.88 -17.43
C GLU A 103 12.30 4.40 -15.97
N LEU A 104 12.62 3.57 -14.97
CA LEU A 104 12.63 3.95 -13.55
C LEU A 104 13.52 5.17 -13.24
N GLY A 105 14.48 5.51 -14.08
CA GLY A 105 15.31 6.71 -13.93
C GLY A 105 14.58 8.01 -14.23
N GLU A 106 13.54 7.95 -15.07
CA GLU A 106 12.75 9.08 -15.58
C GLU A 106 11.28 9.01 -15.13
N GLY A 107 10.91 7.95 -14.39
CA GLY A 107 9.57 7.69 -13.90
C GLY A 107 9.03 8.73 -12.91
N GLU A 108 7.76 8.57 -12.55
CA GLU A 108 7.07 9.49 -11.65
C GLU A 108 7.72 9.48 -10.27
N PHE A 109 8.32 10.62 -9.90
CA PHE A 109 8.97 10.80 -8.62
C PHE A 109 7.97 11.20 -7.53
N SER A 110 8.03 10.52 -6.39
CA SER A 110 7.39 10.96 -5.16
C SER A 110 8.24 10.63 -3.93
N ARG A 111 8.03 11.38 -2.85
CA ARG A 111 8.52 10.99 -1.52
C ARG A 111 7.45 10.15 -0.83
N GLY A 112 7.88 9.18 -0.05
CA GLY A 112 6.98 8.33 0.71
C GLY A 112 7.59 7.65 1.93
N LEU A 113 6.74 6.90 2.61
CA LEU A 113 7.07 6.15 3.82
C LEU A 113 6.34 4.80 3.79
N PHE A 114 6.99 3.75 4.28
CA PHE A 114 6.33 2.52 4.64
C PHE A 114 5.93 2.58 6.11
N ALA A 115 4.70 2.24 6.45
CA ALA A 115 4.27 2.12 7.83
C ALA A 115 3.68 0.73 8.07
N MET A 116 4.16 0.01 9.09
CA MET A 116 3.40 -1.12 9.63
C MET A 116 2.29 -0.54 10.50
N ILE A 117 1.05 -0.80 10.10
CA ILE A 117 -0.16 -0.16 10.62
C ILE A 117 -0.94 -1.06 11.58
N GLY A 118 -0.61 -2.35 11.61
CA GLY A 118 -1.16 -3.30 12.56
C GLY A 118 -0.95 -4.74 12.09
N GLU A 119 -1.71 -5.65 12.70
CA GLU A 119 -1.66 -7.07 12.40
C GLU A 119 -3.07 -7.57 12.03
N GLY A 120 -3.11 -8.66 11.28
CA GLY A 120 -4.33 -9.36 10.89
C GLY A 120 -4.11 -10.86 10.77
N SER A 121 -5.20 -11.58 10.58
CA SER A 121 -5.16 -13.02 10.34
C SER A 121 -6.21 -13.42 9.31
N THR A 122 -5.82 -14.28 8.38
CA THR A 122 -6.72 -14.94 7.42
C THR A 122 -6.19 -16.34 7.13
N ASP A 123 -7.10 -17.30 6.94
CA ASP A 123 -6.77 -18.70 6.66
C ASP A 123 -5.76 -19.33 7.64
N GLY A 124 -5.90 -18.99 8.93
CA GLY A 124 -5.02 -19.51 9.99
C GLY A 124 -3.60 -18.94 10.00
N ARG A 125 -3.27 -17.99 9.11
CA ARG A 125 -1.95 -17.34 9.05
C ARG A 125 -1.99 -15.95 9.66
N ALA A 126 -0.91 -15.56 10.34
CA ALA A 126 -0.71 -14.22 10.87
C ALA A 126 -0.03 -13.32 9.83
N TRP A 127 -0.50 -12.09 9.72
CA TRP A 127 -0.04 -11.10 8.74
C TRP A 127 0.28 -9.78 9.43
N GLU A 128 1.39 -9.18 9.04
CA GLU A 128 1.60 -7.76 9.26
C GLU A 128 0.88 -6.97 8.17
N LEU A 129 0.18 -5.91 8.57
CA LEU A 129 -0.51 -4.98 7.69
C LEU A 129 0.33 -3.72 7.56
N TRP A 130 0.57 -3.32 6.32
CA TRP A 130 1.46 -2.23 5.96
C TRP A 130 0.75 -1.26 5.02
N VAL A 131 1.26 -0.04 4.95
CA VAL A 131 0.92 0.90 3.88
C VAL A 131 2.18 1.53 3.29
N LEU A 132 2.16 1.76 1.98
CA LEU A 132 3.05 2.71 1.34
C LEU A 132 2.29 4.03 1.20
N GLN A 133 2.70 5.03 1.98
CA GLN A 133 2.18 6.40 1.90
C GLN A 133 3.01 7.17 0.86
N LYS A 134 2.36 7.68 -0.18
CA LYS A 134 2.97 8.41 -1.30
C LYS A 134 2.45 9.84 -1.36
N GLY A 135 3.35 10.81 -1.54
CA GLY A 135 2.99 12.22 -1.63
C GLY A 135 2.50 12.80 -0.29
N PHE A 136 2.64 14.11 -0.12
CA PHE A 136 2.25 14.81 1.12
C PHE A 136 1.39 16.06 0.88
N VAL A 137 1.52 16.68 -0.30
CA VAL A 137 0.75 17.86 -0.73
C VAL A 137 0.19 17.57 -2.13
N PRO A 138 -1.12 17.77 -2.39
CA PRO A 138 -2.17 18.28 -1.50
C PRO A 138 -2.75 17.26 -0.51
N GLY A 139 -2.11 16.10 -0.38
CA GLY A 139 -2.49 15.03 0.51
C GLY A 139 -1.59 13.81 0.28
N SER A 140 -1.98 12.67 0.84
CA SER A 140 -1.25 11.41 0.67
C SER A 140 -2.13 10.34 0.06
N ALA A 141 -1.56 9.61 -0.90
CA ALA A 141 -2.12 8.38 -1.42
C ALA A 141 -1.57 7.17 -0.64
N TYR A 142 -2.34 6.09 -0.56
CA TYR A 142 -1.98 4.89 0.20
C TYR A 142 -2.14 3.63 -0.65
N VAL A 143 -1.09 2.82 -0.68
CA VAL A 143 -1.16 1.42 -1.16
C VAL A 143 -1.24 0.51 0.06
N LEU A 144 -2.27 -0.35 0.11
CA LEU A 144 -2.43 -1.33 1.18
C LEU A 144 -1.57 -2.56 0.89
N LEU A 145 -0.74 -2.93 1.86
CA LEU A 145 0.24 -4.00 1.74
C LEU A 145 0.05 -4.99 2.89
N ALA A 146 0.39 -6.25 2.64
CA ALA A 146 0.48 -7.26 3.68
C ALA A 146 1.70 -8.14 3.46
N ARG A 147 2.24 -8.69 4.55
CA ARG A 147 3.24 -9.77 4.51
C ARG A 147 2.98 -10.73 5.65
N GLU A 148 3.35 -11.99 5.46
CA GLU A 148 3.26 -12.97 6.54
C GLU A 148 4.19 -12.58 7.70
N ALA A 149 3.70 -12.74 8.94
CA ALA A 149 4.40 -12.29 10.14
C ALA A 149 5.69 -13.08 10.41
N GLU A 150 5.75 -14.35 9.98
CA GLU A 150 6.92 -15.23 10.14
C GLU A 150 8.04 -14.95 9.11
N GLY A 151 7.86 -13.99 8.20
CA GLY A 151 8.91 -13.62 7.25
C GLY A 151 10.15 -13.02 7.96
N GLY A 152 11.32 -13.14 7.33
CA GLY A 152 12.56 -12.56 7.87
C GLY A 152 12.51 -11.04 8.12
N ASP A 153 13.52 -10.51 8.80
CA ASP A 153 13.55 -9.13 9.29
C ASP A 153 13.45 -8.08 8.17
N LEU A 154 14.10 -8.34 7.04
CA LEU A 154 14.09 -7.47 5.85
C LEU A 154 13.00 -7.91 4.86
N VAL A 155 12.03 -7.04 4.62
CA VAL A 155 10.94 -7.22 3.67
C VAL A 155 11.47 -7.13 2.24
N ARG A 156 11.26 -8.19 1.46
CA ARG A 156 11.53 -8.24 0.01
C ARG A 156 10.29 -8.55 -0.83
N ARG A 157 9.15 -8.80 -0.19
CA ARG A 157 7.88 -9.14 -0.83
C ARG A 157 6.71 -8.63 -0.01
N PHE A 158 5.76 -8.03 -0.70
CA PHE A 158 4.43 -7.71 -0.18
C PHE A 158 3.36 -8.35 -1.06
N THR A 159 2.25 -8.71 -0.43
CA THR A 159 0.97 -8.88 -1.09
C THR A 159 0.28 -7.52 -1.14
N ILE A 160 -0.09 -7.05 -2.33
CA ILE A 160 -0.91 -5.83 -2.46
C ILE A 160 -2.36 -6.20 -2.22
N LEU A 161 -2.96 -5.58 -1.22
CA LEU A 161 -4.35 -5.83 -0.84
C LEU A 161 -5.32 -5.09 -1.78
N GLN A 162 -6.54 -5.58 -1.85
CA GLN A 162 -7.65 -4.92 -2.54
C GLN A 162 -7.89 -3.50 -2.03
N ARG A 163 -8.55 -2.69 -2.87
CA ARG A 163 -8.88 -1.28 -2.59
C ARG A 163 -10.38 -1.02 -2.70
N ARG A 164 -11.21 -1.94 -2.19
CA ARG A 164 -12.66 -1.80 -2.25
C ARG A 164 -13.14 -0.75 -1.25
N CYS A 165 -13.43 0.44 -1.75
CA CYS A 165 -13.83 1.55 -0.92
C CYS A 165 -15.26 1.38 -0.39
N PRO A 166 -15.52 1.63 0.91
CA PRO A 166 -16.88 1.78 1.40
C PRO A 166 -17.62 2.87 0.62
N ARG A 167 -18.86 2.62 0.17
CA ARG A 167 -19.63 3.59 -0.63
C ARG A 167 -19.70 5.00 -0.02
N GLY A 168 -19.79 5.12 1.31
CA GLY A 168 -19.83 6.41 2.01
C GLY A 168 -18.49 7.17 2.05
N SER A 169 -17.39 6.48 1.76
CA SER A 169 -16.03 7.02 1.71
C SER A 169 -15.61 7.41 0.30
N VAL A 170 -16.38 7.05 -0.73
CA VAL A 170 -16.09 7.43 -2.12
C VAL A 170 -16.32 8.93 -2.28
N ARG A 171 -15.35 9.60 -2.91
CA ARG A 171 -15.43 11.00 -3.35
C ARG A 171 -15.28 11.01 -4.86
N GLU A 172 -16.15 11.74 -5.55
CA GLU A 172 -16.19 11.81 -7.01
C GLU A 172 -16.80 13.16 -7.43
N ALA A 173 -16.29 13.74 -8.52
CA ALA A 173 -16.90 14.91 -9.13
C ALA A 173 -17.98 14.49 -10.15
N SER A 174 -19.16 15.10 -10.07
CA SER A 174 -20.23 14.84 -11.03
C SER A 174 -19.98 15.53 -12.38
N GLY A 175 -20.30 14.87 -13.49
CA GLY A 175 -20.28 15.47 -14.82
C GLY A 175 -18.88 15.64 -15.43
N MET A 176 -17.90 14.88 -14.94
CA MET A 176 -16.53 14.81 -15.45
C MET A 176 -16.20 13.36 -15.80
N ASP A 177 -16.67 12.88 -16.94
CA ASP A 177 -16.54 11.48 -17.40
C ASP A 177 -15.20 11.20 -18.09
N VAL A 178 -14.52 12.22 -18.60
CA VAL A 178 -13.20 12.11 -19.25
C VAL A 178 -12.05 12.01 -18.24
N TRP A 179 -12.24 12.51 -17.02
CA TRP A 179 -11.19 12.55 -15.99
C TRP A 179 -11.53 11.67 -14.79
N THR A 180 -10.56 10.89 -14.34
CA THR A 180 -10.68 10.13 -13.10
C THR A 180 -10.66 11.08 -11.91
N THR A 181 -11.83 11.33 -11.33
CA THR A 181 -11.98 12.14 -10.10
C THR A 181 -12.37 11.32 -8.89
N ARG A 182 -12.66 10.03 -9.09
CA ARG A 182 -13.11 9.09 -8.06
C ARG A 182 -11.94 8.62 -7.20
N TYR A 183 -12.07 8.72 -5.88
CA TYR A 183 -11.09 8.19 -4.93
C TYR A 183 -11.75 7.77 -3.61
N CYS A 184 -11.03 6.91 -2.86
CA CYS A 184 -11.46 6.46 -1.55
C CYS A 184 -10.91 7.37 -0.45
N ALA A 185 -11.77 8.17 0.16
CA ALA A 185 -11.36 9.03 1.28
C ALA A 185 -11.21 8.21 2.57
N VAL A 186 -10.06 8.39 3.23
CA VAL A 186 -9.82 7.93 4.59
C VAL A 186 -9.43 9.14 5.44
N GLU A 187 -10.06 9.27 6.61
CA GLU A 187 -9.90 10.44 7.48
C GLU A 187 -9.08 10.09 8.74
N SER A 188 -8.83 8.81 9.00
CA SER A 188 -8.05 8.38 10.16
C SER A 188 -7.23 7.11 9.96
N ARG A 189 -6.21 6.94 10.81
CA ARG A 189 -5.42 5.70 10.91
C ARG A 189 -6.29 4.49 11.26
N ALA A 190 -7.31 4.68 12.10
CA ALA A 190 -8.20 3.60 12.53
C ALA A 190 -9.06 3.10 11.36
N GLU A 191 -9.57 4.01 10.53
CA GLU A 191 -10.29 3.66 9.30
C GLU A 191 -9.40 2.91 8.32
N LEU A 192 -8.18 3.40 8.09
CA LEU A 192 -7.24 2.78 7.16
C LEU A 192 -6.84 1.37 7.63
N LEU A 193 -6.63 1.15 8.93
CA LEU A 193 -6.40 -0.18 9.49
C LEU A 193 -7.62 -1.09 9.37
N ALA A 194 -8.83 -0.57 9.62
CA ALA A 194 -10.05 -1.34 9.44
C ALA A 194 -10.25 -1.75 7.97
N LEU A 195 -9.94 -0.86 7.03
CA LEU A 195 -9.94 -1.16 5.60
C LEU A 195 -8.92 -2.24 5.26
N ALA A 196 -7.66 -2.11 5.69
CA ALA A 196 -6.62 -3.11 5.47
C ALA A 196 -7.01 -4.50 6.02
N LYS A 197 -7.56 -4.58 7.24
CA LYS A 197 -8.03 -5.84 7.84
C LYS A 197 -9.17 -6.50 7.05
N ARG A 198 -10.03 -5.69 6.42
CA ARG A 198 -11.09 -6.19 5.54
C ARG A 198 -10.49 -6.73 4.25
N MET A 199 -9.64 -5.94 3.60
CA MET A 199 -9.02 -6.27 2.33
C MET A 199 -8.04 -7.45 2.41
N LEU A 200 -7.50 -7.74 3.60
CA LEU A 200 -6.72 -8.96 3.86
C LEU A 200 -7.52 -10.25 3.61
N ARG A 201 -8.85 -10.22 3.76
CA ARG A 201 -9.73 -11.38 3.55
C ARG A 201 -10.19 -11.52 2.11
N GLU A 202 -9.89 -10.52 1.29
CA GLU A 202 -10.23 -10.51 -0.12
C GLU A 202 -9.08 -11.12 -0.92
N LYS A 203 -9.40 -11.55 -2.13
CA LYS A 203 -8.37 -11.99 -3.07
C LYS A 203 -7.43 -10.81 -3.39
N PRO A 204 -6.10 -10.92 -3.22
CA PRO A 204 -5.19 -9.78 -3.38
C PRO A 204 -5.10 -9.29 -4.83
N LEU A 205 -4.73 -8.01 -5.00
CA LEU A 205 -4.50 -7.38 -6.32
C LEU A 205 -3.28 -7.95 -7.02
N GLY A 206 -2.30 -8.44 -6.27
CA GLY A 206 -1.05 -8.95 -6.82
C GLY A 206 0.05 -8.96 -5.78
N THR A 207 1.29 -9.03 -6.25
CA THR A 207 2.48 -9.09 -5.40
C THR A 207 3.47 -8.02 -5.82
N LEU A 208 4.06 -7.36 -4.85
CA LEU A 208 5.16 -6.41 -5.04
C LEU A 208 6.44 -7.08 -4.53
N GLU A 209 7.39 -7.35 -5.42
CA GLU A 209 8.58 -8.12 -5.10
C GLU A 209 9.85 -7.39 -5.50
N ARG A 210 10.83 -7.35 -4.59
CA ARG A 210 12.15 -6.79 -4.87
C ARG A 210 12.88 -7.70 -5.85
N VAL A 211 13.33 -7.13 -6.96
CA VAL A 211 14.17 -7.81 -7.93
C VAL A 211 15.62 -7.68 -7.46
N GLU A 212 16.33 -8.81 -7.43
CA GLU A 212 17.77 -8.80 -7.15
C GLU A 212 18.52 -8.46 -8.43
N ASP A 213 19.31 -7.40 -8.40
CA ASP A 213 20.23 -7.10 -9.47
C ASP A 213 21.43 -8.04 -9.39
N THR A 214 21.66 -8.78 -10.49
CA THR A 214 22.84 -9.65 -10.62
C THR A 214 24.14 -8.85 -10.84
N ASN A 215 24.05 -7.54 -11.02
CA ASN A 215 25.18 -6.65 -11.17
C ASN A 215 25.26 -5.75 -9.93
N GLU A 216 26.06 -6.18 -8.96
CA GLU A 216 26.51 -5.35 -7.84
C GLU A 216 27.38 -4.20 -8.35
N GLU A 217 26.77 -3.09 -8.76
CA GLU A 217 27.36 -1.80 -8.42
C GLU A 217 26.72 -1.38 -7.09
N GLY A 218 27.57 -1.05 -6.11
CA GLY A 218 27.18 -0.85 -4.71
C GLY A 218 26.07 0.20 -4.54
N PRO A 219 25.48 0.31 -3.35
CA PRO A 219 24.35 1.21 -3.13
C PRO A 219 24.74 2.63 -3.57
N ASP A 220 24.03 3.18 -4.55
CA ASP A 220 24.00 4.61 -4.80
C ASP A 220 23.46 5.26 -3.51
N THR A 221 24.37 5.65 -2.61
CA THR A 221 24.02 6.01 -1.24
C THR A 221 23.33 7.36 -1.12
N GLU A 222 23.26 8.15 -2.19
CA GLU A 222 22.57 9.43 -2.19
C GLU A 222 21.92 9.66 -3.55
N ALA A 223 20.59 9.80 -3.57
CA ALA A 223 19.89 10.30 -4.74
C ALA A 223 19.96 11.83 -4.71
N SER A 224 20.46 12.45 -5.77
CA SER A 224 20.30 13.89 -5.98
C SER A 224 18.81 14.25 -5.91
N ASP A 225 18.48 15.35 -5.25
CA ASP A 225 17.11 15.83 -5.19
C ASP A 225 16.69 16.27 -6.60
N PRO A 226 15.64 15.70 -7.21
CA PRO A 226 15.20 16.13 -8.54
C PRO A 226 14.62 17.56 -8.55
N SER A 227 14.58 18.24 -7.39
CA SER A 227 14.23 19.65 -7.27
C SER A 227 15.42 20.63 -7.29
N ASP A 228 16.64 20.14 -7.52
CA ASP A 228 17.85 20.96 -7.78
C ASP A 228 18.05 21.30 -9.27
#